data_AF-A0A4R4WAW2-F1
#
_entry.id   AF-A0A4R4WAW2-F1
#
_cell.length_a   1.000
_cell.length_b   1.000
_cell.length_c   1.000
_cell.angle_alpha   90.00
_cell.angle_beta   90.00
_cell.angle_gamma   90.00
#
_symmetry.space_group_name_H-M   'P 1'
#
loop_
_entity.id
_entity.type
_entity.pdbx_description
1 polymer ?
#
loop_
_entity_poly.entity_id
_entity_poly.type
_entity_poly.pdbx_seq_one_letter_code
_entity_poly.pdbx_strand_id
1 'polypeptide(L)'
;MELNSAPAPEHGQAHGEHHELAVPAPAELEPADTTELRPVFPAWLADRRTAAAKVKHATRRRSHILAAHLVRSPLYLWRLVPWALHGTWLWLGILLEYINAEEYRDVVKDAKAAGDSDKVKAERKERRTQRKVRLRLVGIALLVVAFMLRLATAAWGVIALYVTASALFVARGNRAAERQGHGRPAHRGPVAGPSSGRSSPGASQRCVPRRRPSQDSAALALGFEGIRRDGDGWACTIDMPRGGGKTAAGRR
;
A
#
# COMPACT_ATOMS: atom_id res chain seq x y z
N MET A 1 -51.54 0.98 -5.53
CA MET A 1 -50.37 1.88 -5.39
C MET A 1 -50.91 3.21 -4.93
N GLU A 2 -50.97 3.38 -3.61
CA GLU A 2 -51.54 4.57 -2.97
C GLU A 2 -50.51 5.71 -3.00
N LEU A 3 -50.91 6.84 -3.58
CA LEU A 3 -50.13 8.07 -3.64
C LEU A 3 -50.21 8.76 -2.29
N ASN A 4 -49.12 8.67 -1.54
CA ASN A 4 -48.96 9.30 -0.23
C ASN A 4 -48.67 10.80 -0.42
N SER A 5 -49.71 11.63 -0.31
CA SER A 5 -49.63 13.09 -0.44
C SER A 5 -49.09 13.70 0.86
N ALA A 6 -47.89 14.27 0.81
CA ALA A 6 -47.29 15.00 1.91
C ALA A 6 -47.95 16.40 2.07
N PRO A 7 -48.22 16.86 3.31
CA PRO A 7 -48.75 18.20 3.56
C PRO A 7 -47.68 19.29 3.38
N ALA A 8 -48.10 20.41 2.79
CA ALA A 8 -47.27 21.59 2.55
C ALA A 8 -46.90 22.29 3.88
N PRO A 9 -45.67 22.85 3.99
CA PRO A 9 -45.28 23.59 5.18
C PRO A 9 -45.97 24.96 5.25
N GLU A 10 -46.60 25.23 6.39
CA GLU A 10 -47.19 26.52 6.74
C GLU A 10 -46.10 27.59 6.89
N HIS A 11 -46.22 28.66 6.11
CA HIS A 11 -45.41 29.87 6.27
C HIS A 11 -45.90 30.65 7.50
N GLY A 12 -45.31 30.34 8.66
CA GLY A 12 -45.44 31.15 9.87
C GLY A 12 -44.83 32.53 9.66
N GLN A 13 -45.69 33.56 9.65
CA GLN A 13 -45.31 34.96 9.72
C GLN A 13 -44.67 35.24 11.07
N ALA A 14 -43.34 35.38 11.10
CA ALA A 14 -42.64 35.87 12.27
C ALA A 14 -42.80 37.40 12.35
N HIS A 15 -43.58 37.85 13.33
CA HIS A 15 -43.65 39.25 13.74
C HIS A 15 -42.26 39.74 14.15
N GLY A 16 -41.77 40.75 13.43
CA GLY A 16 -40.55 41.48 13.78
C GLY A 16 -40.80 42.37 14.99
N GLU A 17 -40.50 41.85 16.18
CA GLU A 17 -40.23 42.69 17.34
C GLU A 17 -38.84 43.32 17.15
N HIS A 18 -38.83 44.63 16.87
CA HIS A 18 -37.62 45.43 16.90
C HIS A 18 -37.15 45.56 18.36
N HIS A 19 -36.52 44.51 18.89
CA HIS A 19 -35.67 44.64 20.05
C HIS A 19 -34.47 45.49 19.65
N GLU A 20 -34.54 46.76 20.03
CA GLU A 20 -33.41 47.67 20.11
C GLU A 20 -32.40 47.09 21.09
N LEU A 21 -31.55 46.19 20.57
CA LEU A 21 -30.45 45.57 21.29
C LEU A 21 -29.48 46.69 21.64
N ALA A 22 -29.56 47.15 22.88
CA ALA A 22 -28.56 48.00 23.50
C ALA A 22 -27.18 47.39 23.21
N VAL A 23 -26.41 48.03 22.34
CA VAL A 23 -25.07 47.59 21.95
C VAL A 23 -24.25 47.54 23.23
N PRO A 24 -23.92 46.35 23.76
CA PRO A 24 -23.13 46.26 24.98
C PRO A 24 -21.79 46.94 24.68
N ALA A 25 -21.33 47.76 25.62
CA ALA A 25 -20.03 48.42 25.57
C ALA A 25 -18.97 47.41 25.10
N PRO A 26 -18.06 47.79 24.19
CA PRO A 26 -17.11 46.86 23.56
C PRO A 26 -16.39 46.10 24.66
N ALA A 27 -16.71 44.80 24.78
CA ALA A 27 -16.04 43.91 25.69
C ALA A 27 -14.55 44.03 25.41
N GLU A 28 -13.79 44.37 26.45
CA GLU A 28 -12.34 44.43 26.44
C GLU A 28 -11.85 43.13 25.79
N LEU A 29 -11.26 43.25 24.60
CA LEU A 29 -10.79 42.10 23.83
C LEU A 29 -9.69 41.44 24.65
N GLU A 30 -10.06 40.38 25.37
CA GLU A 30 -9.13 39.42 25.98
C GLU A 30 -8.02 39.16 24.95
N PRO A 31 -6.74 39.39 25.31
CA PRO A 31 -5.64 39.28 24.37
C PRO A 31 -5.71 37.90 23.73
N ALA A 32 -5.88 37.88 22.40
CA ALA A 32 -6.07 36.66 21.64
C ALA A 32 -5.02 35.63 22.08
N ASP A 33 -5.49 34.56 22.70
CA ASP A 33 -4.66 33.46 23.19
C ASP A 33 -3.80 33.01 22.01
N THR A 34 -2.50 33.34 22.05
CA THR A 34 -1.55 32.96 21.02
C THR A 34 -1.22 31.49 21.24
N THR A 35 -2.22 30.64 21.01
CA THR A 35 -2.07 29.20 21.07
C THR A 35 -0.97 28.86 20.08
N GLU A 36 0.22 28.48 20.57
CA GLU A 36 1.36 28.12 19.74
C GLU A 36 0.91 27.08 18.72
N LEU A 37 0.75 27.51 17.47
CA LEU A 37 0.29 26.66 16.39
C LEU A 37 1.33 25.56 16.20
N ARG A 38 0.95 24.33 16.53
CA ARG A 38 1.82 23.16 16.36
C ARG A 38 2.28 23.11 14.90
N PRO A 39 3.58 22.95 14.63
CA PRO A 39 4.08 22.93 13.27
C PRO A 39 3.43 21.77 12.50
N VAL A 40 2.74 22.12 11.39
CA VAL A 40 2.06 21.16 10.50
C VAL A 40 3.08 20.22 9.85
N PHE A 41 4.29 20.72 9.61
CA PHE A 41 5.39 19.93 9.09
C PHE A 41 6.28 19.40 10.23
N PRO A 42 6.74 18.16 10.11
CA PRO A 42 7.63 17.61 11.12
C PRO A 42 8.97 18.38 11.11
N ALA A 43 9.56 18.64 12.28
CA ALA A 43 10.73 19.53 12.43
C ALA A 43 11.93 19.17 11.53
N TRP A 44 12.05 17.90 11.14
CA TRP A 44 13.11 17.45 10.23
C TRP A 44 12.96 17.94 8.79
N LEU A 45 11.79 18.44 8.40
CA LEU A 45 11.53 19.03 7.08
C LEU A 45 12.01 20.49 6.99
N ALA A 46 12.15 21.17 8.13
CA ALA A 46 12.57 22.57 8.18
C ALA A 46 14.04 22.75 7.78
N ASP A 47 14.88 21.73 8.01
CA ASP A 47 16.27 21.72 7.58
C ASP A 47 16.47 20.80 6.35
N ARG A 48 16.91 21.38 5.23
CA ARG A 48 17.19 20.65 3.99
C ARG A 48 18.20 19.52 4.18
N ARG A 49 19.21 19.68 5.06
CA ARG A 49 20.21 18.64 5.30
C ARG A 49 19.61 17.46 6.05
N THR A 50 18.88 17.73 7.13
CA THR A 50 18.16 16.70 7.89
C THR A 50 17.10 16.01 7.04
N ALA A 51 16.36 16.75 6.21
CA ALA A 51 15.38 16.19 5.28
C ALA A 51 16.03 15.25 4.26
N ALA A 52 17.11 15.69 3.61
CA ALA A 52 17.84 14.86 2.65
C ALA A 52 18.41 13.59 3.30
N ALA A 53 18.95 13.68 4.52
CA ALA A 53 19.46 12.54 5.27
C ALA A 53 18.35 11.52 5.60
N LYS A 54 17.18 11.99 6.03
CA LYS A 54 16.03 11.11 6.30
C LYS A 54 15.47 10.47 5.03
N VAL A 55 15.36 11.22 3.94
CA VAL A 55 14.93 10.67 2.65
C VAL A 55 15.92 9.61 2.17
N LYS A 56 17.23 9.86 2.24
CA LYS A 56 18.28 8.88 1.90
C LYS A 56 18.19 7.61 2.76
N HIS A 57 17.97 7.75 4.06
CA HIS A 57 17.80 6.61 4.95
C HIS A 57 16.53 5.80 4.61
N ALA A 58 15.41 6.48 4.40
CA ALA A 58 14.14 5.86 4.06
C ALA A 58 14.20 5.12 2.71
N THR A 59 14.78 5.74 1.68
CA THR A 59 14.94 5.11 0.37
C THR A 59 15.85 3.90 0.43
N ARG A 60 16.99 3.96 1.16
CA ARG A 60 17.89 2.81 1.36
C ARG A 60 17.20 1.64 2.07
N ARG A 61 16.39 1.94 3.10
CA ARG A 61 15.63 0.90 3.82
C ARG A 61 14.57 0.26 2.91
N ARG A 62 13.82 1.08 2.16
CA ARG A 62 12.76 0.61 1.26
C ARG A 62 13.32 -0.17 0.07
N SER A 63 14.44 0.26 -0.51
CA SER A 63 15.08 -0.44 -1.62
C SER A 63 15.58 -1.82 -1.19
N HIS A 64 16.10 -1.96 0.04
CA HIS A 64 16.52 -3.26 0.57
C HIS A 64 15.34 -4.22 0.74
N ILE A 65 14.21 -3.74 1.28
CA ILE A 65 12.97 -4.53 1.39
C ILE A 65 12.45 -4.93 0.01
N LEU A 66 12.43 -3.98 -0.93
CA LEU A 66 11.98 -4.23 -2.29
C LEU A 66 12.86 -5.27 -2.99
N ALA A 67 14.19 -5.13 -2.90
CA ALA A 67 15.13 -6.11 -3.45
C ALA A 67 14.91 -7.51 -2.87
N ALA A 68 14.70 -7.61 -1.55
CA ALA A 68 14.40 -8.89 -0.90
C ALA A 68 13.10 -9.54 -1.39
N HIS A 69 12.11 -8.76 -1.83
CA HIS A 69 10.87 -9.28 -2.43
C HIS A 69 11.03 -9.57 -3.91
N LEU A 70 11.76 -8.75 -4.67
CA LEU A 70 12.04 -8.98 -6.08
C LEU A 70 12.82 -10.28 -6.31
N VAL A 71 13.75 -10.63 -5.43
CA VAL A 71 14.45 -11.92 -5.50
C VAL A 71 13.49 -13.11 -5.26
N ARG A 72 12.43 -12.92 -4.47
CA ARG A 72 11.42 -13.95 -4.18
C ARG A 72 10.24 -13.95 -5.15
N SER A 73 10.04 -12.90 -5.92
CA SER A 73 8.89 -12.77 -6.81
C SER A 73 8.78 -13.91 -7.83
N PRO A 74 9.87 -14.49 -8.38
CA PRO A 74 9.75 -15.65 -9.27
C PRO A 74 9.13 -16.85 -8.56
N LEU A 75 9.44 -17.08 -7.29
CA LEU A 75 8.88 -18.18 -6.50
C LEU A 75 7.37 -17.96 -6.25
N TYR A 76 6.96 -16.74 -5.95
CA TYR A 76 5.54 -16.41 -5.80
C TYR A 76 4.78 -16.56 -7.11
N LEU A 77 5.36 -16.09 -8.21
CA LEU A 77 4.78 -16.21 -9.54
C LEU A 77 4.62 -17.68 -9.93
N TRP A 78 5.66 -18.50 -9.71
CA TRP A 78 5.62 -19.93 -9.99
C TRP A 78 4.51 -20.64 -9.22
N ARG A 79 4.29 -20.28 -7.95
CA ARG A 79 3.18 -20.84 -7.15
C ARG A 79 1.81 -20.46 -7.69
N LEU A 80 1.66 -19.31 -8.36
CA LEU A 80 0.40 -18.85 -8.94
C LEU A 80 0.07 -19.54 -10.27
N VAL A 81 1.08 -19.93 -11.05
CA VAL A 81 0.91 -20.58 -12.36
C VAL A 81 -0.08 -21.76 -12.33
N PRO A 82 0.06 -22.79 -11.47
CA PRO A 82 -0.84 -23.94 -11.51
C PRO A 82 -2.29 -23.55 -11.18
N TRP A 83 -2.51 -22.61 -10.25
CA TRP A 83 -3.85 -22.13 -9.93
C TRP A 83 -4.47 -21.34 -11.08
N ALA A 84 -3.68 -20.52 -11.75
CA ALA A 84 -4.13 -19.78 -12.93
C ALA A 84 -4.49 -20.75 -14.09
N LEU A 85 -3.67 -21.78 -14.32
CA LEU A 85 -3.95 -22.81 -15.33
C LEU A 85 -5.20 -23.62 -14.99
N HIS A 86 -5.37 -24.02 -13.73
CA HIS A 86 -6.55 -24.74 -13.28
C HIS A 86 -7.83 -23.92 -13.45
N GLY A 87 -7.82 -22.65 -13.03
CA GLY A 87 -8.95 -21.74 -13.23
C GLY A 87 -9.26 -21.51 -14.70
N THR A 88 -8.22 -21.37 -15.54
CA THR A 88 -8.38 -21.23 -17.00
C THR A 88 -9.03 -22.48 -17.61
N TRP A 89 -8.64 -23.68 -17.16
CA TRP A 89 -9.22 -24.93 -17.64
C TRP A 89 -10.70 -25.08 -17.29
N LEU A 90 -11.08 -24.78 -16.04
CA LEU A 90 -12.48 -24.79 -15.61
C LEU A 90 -13.31 -23.79 -16.42
N TRP A 91 -12.79 -22.58 -16.61
CA TRP A 91 -13.48 -21.55 -17.38
C TRP A 91 -13.63 -21.94 -18.85
N LEU A 92 -12.62 -22.59 -19.44
CA LEU A 92 -12.71 -23.11 -20.81
C LEU A 92 -13.78 -24.19 -20.95
N GLY A 93 -13.93 -25.06 -19.95
CA GLY A 93 -15.01 -26.05 -19.92
C GLY A 93 -16.40 -25.41 -19.99
N ILE A 94 -16.66 -24.45 -19.10
CA ILE A 94 -17.93 -23.69 -19.06
C ILE A 94 -18.15 -22.94 -20.38
N LEU A 95 -17.10 -22.36 -20.95
CA LEU A 95 -17.17 -21.63 -22.21
C LEU A 95 -17.52 -22.56 -23.38
N LEU A 96 -16.94 -23.76 -23.42
CA LEU A 96 -17.22 -24.75 -24.46
C LEU A 96 -18.66 -25.27 -24.34
N GLU A 97 -19.13 -25.52 -23.12
CA GLU A 97 -20.53 -25.87 -22.84
C GLU A 97 -21.49 -24.78 -23.35
N TYR A 98 -21.20 -23.52 -22.99
CA TYR A 98 -21.95 -22.36 -23.46
C TYR A 98 -21.97 -22.23 -24.99
N ILE A 99 -20.82 -22.36 -25.66
CA ILE A 99 -20.72 -22.27 -27.12
C ILE A 99 -21.47 -23.41 -27.82
N ASN A 100 -21.43 -24.62 -27.25
CA ASN A 100 -22.05 -25.79 -27.85
C ASN A 100 -23.57 -25.81 -27.72
N ALA A 101 -24.14 -24.90 -26.92
CA ALA A 101 -25.57 -24.76 -26.66
C ALA A 101 -26.17 -26.11 -26.25
N GLU A 102 -25.63 -26.66 -25.17
CA GLU A 102 -25.97 -28.00 -24.68
C GLU A 102 -27.45 -28.12 -24.28
N GLU A 103 -28.12 -27.00 -23.98
CA GLU A 103 -29.57 -26.89 -23.78
C GLU A 103 -30.44 -27.48 -24.92
N TYR A 104 -29.94 -27.52 -26.16
CA TYR A 104 -30.67 -28.10 -27.30
C TYR A 104 -30.56 -29.63 -27.38
N ARG A 105 -29.69 -30.24 -26.59
CA ARG A 105 -29.41 -31.68 -26.67
C ARG A 105 -30.64 -32.50 -26.32
N ASP A 106 -31.33 -32.13 -25.24
CA ASP A 106 -32.48 -32.87 -24.75
C ASP A 106 -33.71 -32.64 -25.65
N VAL A 107 -33.95 -31.40 -26.09
CA VAL A 107 -35.04 -31.07 -27.03
C VAL A 107 -34.92 -31.86 -28.34
N VAL A 108 -33.70 -31.97 -28.89
CA VAL A 108 -33.44 -32.75 -30.11
C VAL A 108 -33.60 -34.25 -29.86
N LYS A 109 -33.23 -34.74 -28.67
CA LYS A 109 -33.38 -36.14 -28.28
C LYS A 109 -34.87 -36.51 -28.17
N ASP A 110 -35.67 -35.65 -27.55
CA ASP A 110 -37.11 -35.86 -27.36
C ASP A 110 -37.86 -35.78 -28.70
N ALA A 111 -37.54 -34.80 -29.56
CA ALA A 111 -38.11 -34.71 -30.91
C ALA A 111 -37.77 -35.94 -31.76
N LYS A 112 -36.55 -36.49 -31.62
CA LYS A 112 -36.14 -37.72 -32.30
C LYS A 112 -36.90 -38.93 -31.77
N ALA A 113 -37.13 -39.03 -30.46
CA ALA A 113 -37.92 -40.09 -29.84
C ALA A 113 -39.39 -40.06 -30.30
N ALA A 114 -39.94 -38.86 -30.54
CA ALA A 114 -41.29 -38.67 -31.06
C ALA A 114 -41.43 -38.91 -32.58
N GLY A 115 -40.33 -39.16 -33.31
CA GLY A 115 -40.35 -39.37 -34.76
C GLY A 115 -40.57 -38.10 -35.61
N ASP A 116 -40.51 -36.92 -35.00
CA ASP A 116 -40.73 -35.64 -35.69
C ASP A 116 -39.44 -35.16 -36.37
N SER A 117 -39.25 -35.57 -37.62
CA SER A 117 -38.03 -35.28 -38.37
C SER A 117 -37.87 -33.80 -38.73
N ASP A 118 -38.96 -33.06 -38.86
CA ASP A 118 -38.93 -31.65 -39.26
C ASP A 118 -38.61 -30.75 -38.07
N LYS A 119 -39.14 -31.07 -36.88
CA LYS A 119 -38.71 -30.41 -35.63
C LYS A 119 -37.22 -30.60 -35.37
N VAL A 120 -36.68 -31.81 -35.58
CA VAL A 120 -35.23 -32.06 -35.44
C VAL A 120 -34.41 -31.19 -36.41
N LYS A 121 -34.85 -31.00 -37.66
CA LYS A 121 -34.16 -30.13 -38.62
C LYS A 121 -34.22 -28.66 -38.20
N ALA A 122 -35.37 -28.19 -37.74
CA ALA A 122 -35.57 -26.82 -37.26
C ALA A 122 -34.65 -26.50 -36.07
N GLU A 123 -34.64 -27.35 -35.04
CA GLU A 123 -33.80 -27.16 -33.84
C GLU A 123 -32.30 -27.20 -34.16
N ARG A 124 -31.87 -28.08 -35.08
CA ARG A 124 -30.47 -28.11 -35.54
C ARG A 124 -30.07 -26.84 -36.28
N LYS A 125 -30.99 -26.24 -37.05
CA LYS A 125 -30.75 -24.97 -37.75
C LYS A 125 -30.61 -23.84 -36.73
N GLU A 126 -31.52 -23.76 -35.76
CA GLU A 126 -31.48 -22.74 -34.71
C GLU A 126 -30.20 -22.83 -33.86
N ARG A 127 -29.85 -24.04 -33.41
CA ARG A 127 -28.60 -24.29 -32.68
C ARG A 127 -27.36 -23.80 -33.44
N ARG A 128 -27.29 -23.99 -34.76
CA ARG A 128 -26.17 -23.50 -35.59
C ARG A 128 -26.13 -21.97 -35.63
N THR A 129 -27.28 -21.31 -35.71
CA THR A 129 -27.38 -19.85 -35.70
C THR A 129 -26.91 -19.31 -34.36
N GLN A 130 -27.43 -19.85 -33.25
CA GLN A 130 -27.02 -19.43 -31.91
C GLN A 130 -25.55 -19.70 -31.63
N ARG A 131 -25.00 -20.86 -32.03
CA ARG A 131 -23.57 -21.14 -31.90
C ARG A 131 -22.72 -20.08 -32.60
N LYS A 132 -23.12 -19.62 -33.80
CA LYS A 132 -22.42 -18.53 -34.50
C LYS A 132 -22.50 -17.21 -33.73
N VAL A 133 -23.66 -16.88 -33.16
CA VAL A 133 -23.83 -15.66 -32.33
C VAL A 133 -22.97 -15.74 -31.07
N ARG A 134 -23.04 -16.86 -30.33
CA ARG A 134 -22.22 -17.08 -29.13
C ARG A 134 -20.73 -17.02 -29.44
N LEU A 135 -20.27 -17.65 -30.53
CA LEU A 135 -18.88 -17.56 -30.97
C LEU A 135 -18.45 -16.11 -31.27
N ARG A 136 -19.30 -15.30 -31.90
CA ARG A 136 -19.02 -13.87 -32.13
C ARG A 136 -18.93 -13.10 -30.82
N LEU A 137 -19.85 -13.32 -29.89
CA LEU A 137 -19.84 -12.66 -28.58
C LEU A 137 -18.58 -13.04 -27.78
N VAL A 138 -18.21 -14.32 -27.76
CA VAL A 138 -16.97 -14.79 -27.14
C VAL A 138 -15.75 -14.18 -27.82
N GLY A 139 -15.74 -14.11 -29.15
CA GLY A 139 -14.69 -13.43 -29.92
C GLY A 139 -14.55 -11.96 -29.53
N ILE A 140 -15.66 -11.22 -29.42
CA ILE A 140 -15.66 -9.81 -28.99
C ILE A 140 -15.15 -9.70 -27.55
N ALA A 141 -15.61 -10.55 -26.63
CA ALA A 141 -15.15 -10.55 -25.25
C ALA A 141 -13.63 -10.79 -25.15
N LEU A 142 -13.10 -11.75 -25.92
CA LEU A 142 -11.65 -12.00 -25.99
C LEU A 142 -10.89 -10.80 -26.57
N LEU A 143 -11.42 -10.12 -27.58
CA LEU A 143 -10.84 -8.89 -28.12
C LEU A 143 -10.79 -7.77 -27.08
N VAL A 144 -11.86 -7.60 -26.29
CA VAL A 144 -11.90 -6.62 -25.18
C VAL A 144 -10.85 -6.97 -24.13
N VAL A 145 -10.75 -8.24 -23.72
CA VAL A 145 -9.72 -8.70 -22.77
C VAL A 145 -8.31 -8.44 -23.32
N ALA A 146 -8.06 -8.76 -24.58
CA ALA A 146 -6.77 -8.51 -25.23
C ALA A 146 -6.44 -7.00 -25.32
N PHE A 147 -7.44 -6.16 -25.60
CA PHE A 147 -7.29 -4.71 -25.60
C PHE A 147 -6.96 -4.17 -24.21
N MET A 148 -7.65 -4.63 -23.16
CA MET A 148 -7.36 -4.25 -21.78
C MET A 148 -5.96 -4.70 -21.34
N LEU A 149 -5.53 -5.90 -21.71
CA LEU A 149 -4.15 -6.37 -21.48
C LEU A 149 -3.14 -5.47 -22.18
N ARG A 150 -3.41 -5.02 -23.42
CA ARG A 150 -2.56 -4.08 -24.15
C ARG A 150 -2.48 -2.71 -23.49
N LEU A 151 -3.61 -2.19 -22.97
CA LEU A 151 -3.61 -0.94 -22.21
C LEU A 151 -2.82 -1.07 -20.91
N ALA A 152 -2.97 -2.18 -20.20
CA ALA A 152 -2.22 -2.44 -18.99
C ALA A 152 -0.70 -2.50 -19.25
N THR A 153 -0.26 -3.20 -20.30
CA THR A 153 1.17 -3.27 -20.67
C THR A 153 1.71 -1.90 -21.11
N ALA A 154 0.92 -1.11 -21.86
CA ALA A 154 1.29 0.25 -22.21
C ALA A 154 1.44 1.15 -20.97
N ALA A 155 0.51 1.07 -20.03
CA ALA A 155 0.58 1.82 -18.76
C ALA A 155 1.82 1.44 -17.94
N TRP A 156 2.14 0.15 -17.86
CA TRP A 156 3.39 -0.32 -17.23
C TRP A 156 4.64 0.22 -17.95
N GLY A 157 4.62 0.30 -19.27
CA GLY A 157 5.69 0.92 -20.06
C GLY A 157 5.90 2.40 -19.74
N VAL A 158 4.81 3.16 -19.58
CA VAL A 158 4.85 4.56 -19.15
C VAL A 158 5.42 4.69 -17.74
N ILE A 159 4.97 3.85 -16.80
CA ILE A 159 5.51 3.84 -15.43
C ILE A 159 7.02 3.53 -15.45
N ALA A 160 7.45 2.52 -16.20
CA ALA A 160 8.85 2.15 -16.34
C ALA A 160 9.68 3.30 -16.94
N LEU A 161 9.15 4.01 -17.92
CA LEU A 161 9.78 5.21 -18.49
C LEU A 161 9.94 6.31 -17.44
N TYR A 162 8.90 6.63 -16.66
CA TYR A 162 8.96 7.62 -15.59
C TYR A 162 9.97 7.26 -14.50
N VAL A 163 9.98 5.99 -14.08
CA VAL A 163 10.95 5.48 -13.10
C VAL A 163 12.37 5.61 -13.64
N THR A 164 12.59 5.24 -14.90
CA THR A 164 13.90 5.33 -15.56
C THR A 164 14.36 6.78 -15.72
N ALA A 165 13.47 7.67 -16.18
CA ALA A 165 13.74 9.10 -16.31
C ALA A 165 14.06 9.75 -14.95
N SER A 166 13.30 9.40 -13.90
CA SER A 166 13.54 9.88 -12.53
C SER A 166 14.90 9.39 -12.01
N ALA A 167 15.24 8.13 -12.25
CA ALA A 167 16.54 7.58 -11.87
C ALA A 167 17.70 8.28 -12.59
N LEU A 168 17.56 8.55 -13.90
CA LEU A 168 18.54 9.29 -14.69
C LEU A 168 18.68 10.74 -14.20
N PHE A 169 17.57 11.41 -13.87
CA PHE A 169 17.57 12.76 -13.32
C PHE A 169 18.32 12.83 -11.98
N VAL A 170 18.04 11.90 -11.06
CA VAL A 170 18.76 11.79 -9.77
C VAL A 170 20.25 11.49 -9.99
N ALA A 171 20.58 10.57 -10.90
CA ALA A 171 21.97 10.25 -11.22
C ALA A 171 22.73 11.45 -11.79
N ARG A 172 22.10 12.27 -12.65
CA ARG A 172 22.67 13.51 -13.17
C ARG A 172 22.87 14.56 -12.08
N GLY A 173 21.88 14.74 -11.20
CA GLY A 173 21.95 15.69 -10.08
C GLY A 173 23.08 15.37 -9.10
N ASN A 174 23.28 14.08 -8.77
CA ASN A 174 24.36 13.66 -7.89
C ASN A 174 25.76 13.95 -8.48
N ARG A 175 25.97 13.75 -9.79
CA ARG A 175 27.23 14.09 -10.46
C ARG A 175 27.53 15.59 -10.45
N ALA A 176 26.49 16.44 -10.52
CA ALA A 176 26.67 17.89 -10.44
C ALA A 176 27.07 18.33 -9.02
N ALA A 177 26.50 17.70 -7.99
CA ALA A 177 26.85 17.96 -6.59
C ALA A 177 28.30 17.52 -6.26
N GLU A 178 28.77 16.39 -6.80
CA GLU A 178 30.18 15.97 -6.64
C GLU A 178 31.17 16.97 -7.23
N ARG A 179 30.85 17.59 -8.36
CA ARG A 179 31.72 18.59 -9.01
C ARG A 179 31.85 19.88 -8.22
N GLN A 180 30.87 20.23 -7.39
CA GLN A 180 30.89 21.44 -6.56
C GLN A 180 31.57 21.20 -5.18
N GLY A 181 31.83 19.94 -4.81
CA GLY A 181 32.27 19.55 -3.47
C GLY A 181 33.77 19.34 -3.28
N HIS A 182 34.61 19.49 -4.31
CA HIS A 182 36.08 19.48 -4.12
C HIS A 182 36.61 20.83 -3.60
N GLY A 183 35.90 21.43 -2.64
CA GLY A 183 36.50 22.35 -1.69
C GLY A 183 37.53 21.57 -0.89
N ARG A 184 38.78 22.07 -0.93
CA ARG A 184 39.98 21.63 -0.19
C ARG A 184 39.71 20.64 0.95
N PRO A 185 40.45 19.51 1.04
CA PRO A 185 40.42 18.70 2.25
C PRO A 185 40.65 19.63 3.43
N ALA A 186 39.66 19.73 4.32
CA ALA A 186 39.86 20.40 5.60
C ALA A 186 41.08 19.71 6.21
N HIS A 187 42.17 20.47 6.39
CA HIS A 187 43.38 19.99 7.02
C HIS A 187 42.97 19.17 8.23
N ARG A 188 43.29 17.87 8.20
CA ARG A 188 43.29 17.03 9.39
C ARG A 188 44.30 17.68 10.33
N GLY A 189 43.81 18.53 11.22
CA GLY A 189 44.53 18.86 12.43
C GLY A 189 44.83 17.53 13.14
N PRO A 190 46.03 17.36 13.69
CA PRO A 190 46.37 16.15 14.42
C PRO A 190 45.29 15.91 15.49
N VAL A 191 44.64 14.75 15.41
CA VAL A 191 43.77 14.26 16.47
C VAL A 191 44.68 14.08 17.68
N ALA A 192 44.67 15.07 18.58
CA ALA A 192 45.27 14.93 19.89
C ALA A 192 44.65 13.67 20.51
N GLY A 193 45.50 12.69 20.80
CA GLY A 193 45.08 11.43 21.37
C GLY A 193 44.24 11.66 22.64
N PRO A 194 43.29 10.77 22.95
CA PRO A 194 42.51 10.88 24.15
C PRO A 194 43.47 10.89 25.35
N SER A 195 43.63 12.05 25.97
CA SER A 195 44.17 12.13 27.31
C SER A 195 43.27 11.26 28.19
N SER A 196 43.88 10.27 28.83
CA SER A 196 43.32 9.42 29.87
C SER A 196 42.86 10.26 31.07
N GLY A 197 41.77 11.00 30.88
CA GLY A 197 41.18 11.90 31.84
C GLY A 197 39.93 11.31 32.44
N ARG A 198 40.13 10.49 33.48
CA ARG A 198 39.27 10.35 34.64
C ARG A 198 37.79 10.00 34.36
N SER A 199 37.50 8.72 34.53
CA SER A 199 36.19 8.12 34.79
C SER A 199 35.29 9.07 35.58
N SER A 200 34.23 9.58 34.95
CA SER A 200 33.09 10.16 35.65
C SER A 200 32.09 9.04 35.96
N PRO A 201 31.89 8.66 37.23
CA PRO A 201 30.81 7.77 37.59
C PRO A 201 29.53 8.60 37.68
N GLY A 202 28.56 8.35 36.80
CA GLY A 202 27.18 8.78 37.06
C GLY A 202 26.53 9.54 35.92
N ALA A 203 25.96 8.80 34.98
CA ALA A 203 24.69 9.15 34.34
C ALA A 203 24.12 7.90 33.65
N SER A 204 23.95 6.82 34.42
CA SER A 204 23.06 5.74 34.01
C SER A 204 21.63 6.27 34.08
N GLN A 205 21.18 6.90 32.98
CA GLN A 205 19.76 7.18 32.77
C GLN A 205 19.03 5.83 32.67
N ARG A 206 18.62 5.31 33.83
CA ARG A 206 17.64 4.25 33.93
C ARG A 206 16.30 4.82 33.48
N CYS A 207 15.99 4.65 32.20
CA CYS A 207 14.60 4.70 31.74
C CYS A 207 13.87 3.53 32.41
N VAL A 208 13.23 3.79 33.55
CA VAL A 208 12.33 2.84 34.21
C VAL A 208 11.01 2.87 33.42
N PRO A 209 10.67 1.84 32.63
CA PRO A 209 9.34 1.79 32.04
C PRO A 209 8.33 1.67 33.18
N ARG A 210 7.46 2.68 33.31
CA ARG A 210 6.33 2.69 34.24
C ARG A 210 5.30 1.66 33.77
N ARG A 211 5.53 0.37 34.06
CA ARG A 211 4.58 -0.73 33.78
C ARG A 211 3.80 -1.09 35.05
N ARG A 212 2.50 -1.27 34.88
CA ARG A 212 1.59 -1.81 35.89
C ARG A 212 2.05 -3.22 36.32
N PRO A 213 1.91 -3.57 37.61
CA PRO A 213 2.25 -4.90 38.10
C PRO A 213 1.19 -5.90 37.62
N SER A 214 1.44 -6.58 36.51
CA SER A 214 0.86 -7.91 36.31
C SER A 214 1.87 -8.92 36.85
N GLN A 215 1.51 -9.58 37.93
CA GLN A 215 2.24 -10.69 38.54
C GLN A 215 2.62 -11.73 37.46
N ASP A 216 3.82 -12.30 37.59
CA ASP A 216 4.35 -13.48 36.87
C ASP A 216 5.13 -13.31 35.55
N SER A 217 5.56 -12.10 35.17
CA SER A 217 6.68 -11.97 34.24
C SER A 217 7.95 -11.62 35.02
N ALA A 218 8.81 -12.62 35.28
CA ALA A 218 10.19 -12.40 35.71
C ALA A 218 10.78 -11.26 34.88
N ALA A 219 11.25 -10.21 35.56
CA ALA A 219 11.59 -8.93 34.96
C ALA A 219 12.60 -9.12 33.82
N LEU A 220 12.09 -9.12 32.59
CA LEU A 220 12.87 -9.02 31.37
C LEU A 220 13.40 -7.59 31.31
N ALA A 221 14.47 -7.34 32.07
CA ALA A 221 15.27 -6.14 31.94
C ALA A 221 15.95 -6.21 30.57
N LEU A 222 15.34 -5.58 29.57
CA LEU A 222 16.03 -5.24 28.34
C LEU A 222 17.17 -4.29 28.72
N GLY A 223 18.38 -4.84 28.83
CA GLY A 223 19.59 -4.07 29.02
C GLY A 223 19.89 -3.32 27.74
N PHE A 224 19.74 -2.00 27.78
CA PHE A 224 20.28 -1.13 26.75
C PHE A 224 21.69 -0.75 27.17
N GLU A 225 22.70 -1.27 26.47
CA GLU A 225 24.01 -0.64 26.55
C GLU A 225 23.90 0.75 25.89
N GLY A 226 24.48 1.76 26.55
CA GLY A 226 24.33 3.16 26.19
C GLY A 226 24.54 3.43 24.70
N ILE A 227 23.74 4.36 24.15
CA ILE A 227 23.83 4.75 22.74
C ILE A 227 25.23 5.35 22.50
N ARG A 228 26.04 4.68 21.68
CA ARG A 228 27.40 5.10 21.33
C ARG A 228 27.45 5.64 19.90
N ARG A 229 28.34 6.62 19.68
CA ARG A 229 28.63 7.10 18.32
C ARG A 229 29.37 6.00 17.55
N ASP A 230 28.88 5.66 16.37
CA ASP A 230 29.49 4.70 15.46
C ASP A 230 29.66 5.36 14.08
N GLY A 231 30.83 5.93 13.85
CA GLY A 231 31.12 6.79 12.70
C GLY A 231 30.22 8.04 12.63
N ASP A 232 29.58 8.24 11.48
CA ASP A 232 28.59 9.31 11.23
C ASP A 232 27.20 9.00 11.82
N GLY A 233 27.04 7.85 12.48
CA GLY A 233 25.78 7.38 13.04
C GLY A 233 25.82 7.14 14.56
N TRP A 234 24.70 6.64 15.07
CA TRP A 234 24.56 6.16 16.45
C TRP A 234 24.23 4.67 16.41
N ALA A 235 24.92 3.90 17.25
CA ALA A 235 24.67 2.48 17.45
C ALA A 235 24.20 2.25 18.89
N CYS A 236 23.22 1.37 19.05
CA CYS A 236 22.80 0.85 20.34
C CYS A 236 22.85 -0.67 20.27
N THR A 237 23.58 -1.29 21.21
CA THR A 237 23.56 -2.73 21.39
C THR A 237 22.38 -3.04 22.32
N ILE A 238 21.41 -3.79 21.82
CA ILE A 238 20.30 -4.30 22.63
C ILE A 238 20.65 -5.73 22.97
N ASP A 239 20.93 -6.01 24.25
CA ASP A 239 21.08 -7.38 24.71
C ASP A 239 19.68 -8.01 24.74
N MET A 240 19.38 -8.78 23.69
CA MET A 240 18.16 -9.55 23.68
C MET A 240 18.41 -10.80 24.52
N PRO A 241 17.52 -11.13 25.47
CA PRO A 241 17.61 -12.38 26.21
C PRO A 241 17.75 -13.52 25.20
N ARG A 242 18.69 -14.46 25.43
CA ARG A 242 18.89 -15.64 24.58
C ARG A 242 17.52 -16.23 24.29
N GLY A 243 17.03 -16.02 23.06
CA GLY A 243 15.74 -16.51 22.64
C GLY A 243 15.76 -18.01 22.87
N GLY A 244 14.94 -18.49 23.80
CA GLY A 244 14.68 -19.91 23.96
C GLY A 244 14.24 -20.41 22.61
N GLY A 245 15.17 -21.03 21.89
CA GLY A 245 14.91 -21.64 20.61
C GLY A 245 13.78 -22.61 20.86
N LYS A 246 12.60 -22.32 20.30
CA LYS A 246 11.64 -23.36 20.02
C LYS A 246 12.26 -24.21 18.93
N THR A 247 13.23 -25.04 19.29
CA THR A 247 13.45 -26.28 18.57
C THR A 247 12.12 -27.01 18.67
N ALA A 248 11.45 -27.13 17.53
CA ALA A 248 10.33 -28.04 17.40
C ALA A 248 10.89 -29.43 17.74
N ALA A 249 10.69 -29.86 18.98
CA ALA A 249 10.81 -31.27 19.34
C ALA A 249 9.71 -31.98 18.54
N GLY A 250 10.09 -32.50 17.37
CA GLY A 250 9.26 -33.44 16.63
C GLY A 250 8.93 -34.59 17.55
N ARG A 251 7.65 -34.73 17.92
CA ARG A 251 7.13 -35.99 18.43
C ARG A 251 7.34 -37.03 17.34
N ARG A 252 8.12 -38.05 17.66
CA ARG A 252 8.06 -39.34 16.97
C ARG A 252 6.74 -40.02 17.34
#